data_AF-A0A3P6Q2I0-F1
#
_entry.id   AF-A0A3P6Q2I0-F1
#
_cell.length_a   1.000
_cell.length_b   1.000
_cell.length_c   1.000
_cell.angle_alpha   90.00
_cell.angle_beta   90.00
_cell.angle_gamma   90.00
#
_symmetry.space_group_name_H-M   'P 1'
#
loop_
_entity.id
_entity.type
_entity.pdbx_description
1 polymer ?
#
loop_
_entity_poly.entity_id
_entity_poly.type
_entity_poly.pdbx_seq_one_letter_code
_entity_poly.pdbx_strand_id
1 'polypeptide(L)'
;MSSGLKYHEHNDFRFTCRHGNRELCTEPSADFFVFNNIRTVKNDRRTNIDDFCQKHGVSRTQILRSFCHSVGIQLSLREYPLQPPNGAKHHQRPVFTLEDITMLFPLVKHLHPHATDAYTFFNTGQARISAGYLQEGFELISEALNLLNTVYGPLHPDIGACNRLLARLSYVLGEHEAALLFQQRATMISERVHGIDSPSTAAEYIHMALYCFACGHIHPAFQLLYRARYLALLCHGEDHPEVAQIDVNISLMLHAVEQFDTAVLFLENALRFYGPKSLKVAFNCHLLSQTHAYRGDFRSALDFEKQRYSIYKERFSDDSDYTRDSDECLRTLT
;
A
#
# COMPACT_ATOMS: atom_id res chain seq x y z
N MET A 1 48.14 -15.22 -4.69
CA MET A 1 47.03 -15.33 -3.73
C MET A 1 46.70 -13.94 -3.22
N SER A 2 45.75 -13.27 -3.90
CA SER A 2 44.97 -12.09 -3.48
C SER A 2 44.28 -11.54 -4.72
N SER A 3 43.28 -12.27 -5.23
CA SER A 3 42.43 -11.79 -6.31
C SER A 3 41.32 -10.93 -5.73
N GLY A 4 41.49 -9.60 -5.82
CA GLY A 4 40.45 -8.62 -5.53
C GLY A 4 39.30 -8.80 -6.52
N LEU A 5 38.12 -9.12 -5.98
CA LEU A 5 36.85 -9.08 -6.70
C LEU A 5 36.46 -7.60 -6.83
N LYS A 6 36.53 -7.09 -8.06
CA LYS A 6 35.96 -5.81 -8.46
C LYS A 6 34.44 -5.91 -8.25
N TYR A 7 33.94 -5.15 -7.28
CA TYR A 7 32.54 -4.77 -7.19
C TYR A 7 32.17 -4.04 -8.49
N HIS A 8 31.42 -4.70 -9.37
CA HIS A 8 30.76 -4.02 -10.46
C HIS A 8 29.50 -3.35 -9.89
N GLU A 9 29.54 -2.02 -9.81
CA GLU A 9 28.45 -1.12 -9.48
C GLU A 9 27.31 -1.23 -10.52
N HIS A 10 26.50 -2.27 -10.42
CA HIS A 10 25.26 -2.41 -11.19
C HIS A 10 24.01 -2.71 -10.32
N ASN A 11 24.07 -2.47 -9.00
CA ASN A 11 22.87 -2.43 -8.15
C ASN A 11 22.22 -1.04 -8.18
N ASP A 12 21.82 -0.62 -9.38
CA ASP A 12 20.78 0.39 -9.52
C ASP A 12 19.45 -0.32 -9.23
N PHE A 13 18.95 -0.26 -7.99
CA PHE A 13 17.52 -0.41 -7.69
C PHE A 13 16.78 0.81 -8.27
N ARG A 14 16.86 0.95 -9.60
CA ARG A 14 16.17 1.95 -10.38
C ARG A 14 14.73 1.50 -10.49
N PHE A 15 13.84 2.18 -9.77
CA PHE A 15 12.46 2.37 -10.21
C PHE A 15 12.46 3.22 -11.49
N THR A 16 13.06 2.72 -12.58
CA THR A 16 12.92 3.35 -13.89
C THR A 16 11.75 2.73 -14.61
N CYS A 17 10.63 3.45 -14.62
CA CYS A 17 9.70 3.40 -15.73
C CYS A 17 10.42 3.86 -17.00
N ARG A 18 11.10 2.93 -17.68
CA ARG A 18 11.60 3.19 -19.03
C ARG A 18 10.46 2.97 -20.02
N HIS A 19 9.90 4.11 -20.44
CA HIS A 19 9.14 4.36 -21.66
C HIS A 19 7.71 3.82 -21.77
N GLY A 20 6.79 4.79 -21.74
CA GLY A 20 5.97 5.00 -22.93
C GLY A 20 4.80 4.04 -23.14
N ASN A 21 4.04 3.72 -22.10
CA ASN A 21 2.60 3.53 -22.25
C ASN A 21 1.84 3.75 -20.95
N ARG A 22 0.69 4.39 -21.12
CA ARG A 22 -0.21 4.96 -20.11
C ARG A 22 -0.87 3.86 -19.29
N GLU A 23 -0.24 3.36 -18.24
CA GLU A 23 -0.92 2.52 -17.22
C GLU A 23 -0.10 2.40 -15.92
N LEU A 24 0.73 3.39 -15.62
CA LEU A 24 1.42 3.48 -14.33
C LEU A 24 0.47 4.04 -13.27
N CYS A 25 -0.08 3.11 -12.49
CA CYS A 25 -0.28 3.25 -11.06
C CYS A 25 -0.91 4.59 -10.63
N THR A 26 -2.13 4.84 -11.09
CA THR A 26 -3.12 5.30 -10.12
C THR A 26 -3.35 4.09 -9.22
N GLU A 27 -2.56 3.94 -8.15
CA GLU A 27 -2.99 3.01 -7.11
C GLU A 27 -4.32 3.57 -6.59
N PRO A 28 -5.44 2.85 -6.74
CA PRO A 28 -6.60 3.16 -5.93
C PRO A 28 -6.10 2.99 -4.49
N SER A 29 -6.07 4.10 -3.73
CA SER A 29 -5.83 4.03 -2.29
C SER A 29 -6.69 2.91 -1.71
N ALA A 30 -6.25 2.24 -0.65
CA ALA A 30 -7.09 1.22 -0.02
C ALA A 30 -8.47 1.80 0.41
N ASP A 31 -8.57 3.12 0.61
CA ASP A 31 -9.83 3.86 0.70
C ASP A 31 -10.73 3.71 -0.53
N PHE A 32 -10.17 3.69 -1.75
CA PHE A 32 -10.92 3.49 -2.99
C PHE A 32 -11.52 2.08 -3.10
N PHE A 33 -10.91 1.04 -2.52
CA PHE A 33 -11.50 -0.30 -2.46
C PHE A 33 -12.57 -0.43 -1.36
N VAL A 34 -12.38 0.22 -0.21
CA VAL A 34 -13.34 0.16 0.91
C VAL A 34 -14.54 1.10 0.67
N PHE A 35 -14.33 2.33 0.20
CA PHE A 35 -15.40 3.31 0.00
C PHE A 35 -16.24 3.07 -1.26
N ASN A 36 -15.67 2.57 -2.36
CA ASN A 36 -16.50 2.28 -3.54
C ASN A 36 -17.39 1.06 -3.32
N ASN A 37 -16.98 0.06 -2.55
CA ASN A 37 -17.84 -1.10 -2.26
C ASN A 37 -19.01 -0.76 -1.34
N ILE A 38 -18.93 0.30 -0.53
CA ILE A 38 -20.05 0.76 0.31
C ILE A 38 -20.93 1.77 -0.45
N ARG A 39 -20.36 2.61 -1.34
CA ARG A 39 -21.14 3.55 -2.16
C ARG A 39 -21.88 2.91 -3.34
N THR A 40 -21.47 1.74 -3.83
CA THR A 40 -22.12 1.03 -4.94
C THR A 40 -23.43 0.34 -4.54
N VAL A 41 -23.77 0.25 -3.25
CA VAL A 41 -25.01 -0.35 -2.74
C VAL A 41 -26.21 0.62 -2.81
N LYS A 42 -26.24 1.53 -3.78
CA LYS A 42 -27.43 2.36 -4.03
C LYS A 42 -28.53 1.65 -4.83
N ASN A 43 -28.26 0.47 -5.41
CA ASN A 43 -29.18 -0.17 -6.36
C ASN A 43 -29.78 -1.53 -5.98
N ASP A 44 -29.31 -2.24 -4.95
CA ASP A 44 -29.91 -3.53 -4.55
C ASP A 44 -30.66 -3.41 -3.21
N ARG A 45 -31.97 -3.16 -3.29
CA ARG A 45 -32.86 -2.99 -2.11
C ARG A 45 -33.19 -4.30 -1.37
N ARG A 46 -32.46 -5.40 -1.56
CA ARG A 46 -32.81 -6.73 -1.00
C ARG A 46 -31.63 -7.63 -0.59
N THR A 47 -30.46 -7.10 -0.27
CA THR A 47 -29.35 -7.92 0.23
C THR A 47 -29.31 -7.91 1.77
N ASN A 48 -29.36 -9.10 2.38
CA ASN A 48 -29.08 -9.28 3.81
C ASN A 48 -27.58 -8.96 4.06
N ILE A 49 -27.22 -8.40 5.22
CA ILE A 49 -25.82 -8.14 5.59
C ILE A 49 -24.98 -9.42 5.50
N ASP A 50 -25.58 -10.56 5.81
CA ASP A 50 -24.92 -11.87 5.73
C ASP A 50 -24.51 -12.23 4.30
N ASP A 51 -25.41 -11.98 3.33
CA ASP A 51 -25.17 -12.20 1.91
C ASP A 51 -24.11 -11.23 1.37
N PHE A 52 -24.12 -9.97 1.84
CA PHE A 52 -23.09 -9.00 1.51
C PHE A 52 -21.71 -9.41 2.04
N CYS A 53 -21.63 -9.81 3.31
CA CYS A 53 -20.39 -10.31 3.93
C CYS A 53 -19.85 -11.53 3.18
N GLN A 54 -20.71 -12.49 2.82
CA GLN A 54 -20.30 -13.68 2.09
C GLN A 54 -19.85 -13.37 0.66
N LYS A 55 -20.58 -12.50 -0.05
CA LYS A 55 -20.28 -12.12 -1.43
C LYS A 55 -18.97 -11.36 -1.56
N HIS A 56 -18.67 -10.49 -0.60
CA HIS A 56 -17.51 -9.60 -0.66
C HIS A 56 -16.36 -10.00 0.26
N GLY A 57 -16.50 -11.07 1.06
CA GLY A 57 -15.49 -11.50 2.03
C GLY A 57 -15.25 -10.47 3.15
N VAL A 58 -16.23 -9.60 3.43
CA VAL A 58 -16.10 -8.48 4.36
C VAL A 58 -16.55 -8.90 5.75
N SER A 59 -15.74 -8.60 6.76
CA SER A 59 -16.08 -8.85 8.16
C SER A 59 -17.17 -7.88 8.66
N ARG A 60 -18.14 -8.37 9.45
CA ARG A 60 -19.15 -7.51 10.09
C ARG A 60 -18.51 -6.43 10.98
N THR A 61 -17.34 -6.72 11.57
CA THR A 61 -16.58 -5.75 12.36
C THR A 61 -16.08 -4.58 11.51
N GLN A 62 -15.65 -4.83 10.27
CA GLN A 62 -15.24 -3.78 9.33
C GLN A 62 -16.43 -2.89 8.95
N ILE A 63 -17.60 -3.49 8.72
CA ILE A 63 -18.83 -2.74 8.42
C ILE A 63 -19.23 -1.88 9.62
N LEU A 64 -19.24 -2.44 10.82
CA LEU A 64 -19.54 -1.72 12.06
C LEU A 64 -18.58 -0.54 12.26
N ARG A 65 -17.29 -0.76 12.04
CA ARG A 65 -16.26 0.26 12.14
C ARG A 65 -16.46 1.39 11.12
N SER A 66 -16.68 1.04 9.86
CA SER A 66 -16.98 2.02 8.79
C SER A 66 -18.25 2.82 9.11
N PHE A 67 -19.29 2.14 9.60
CA PHE A 67 -20.53 2.77 10.05
C PHE A 67 -20.26 3.77 11.19
N CYS A 68 -19.52 3.36 12.22
CA CYS A 68 -19.14 4.20 13.35
C CYS A 68 -18.42 5.48 12.90
N HIS A 69 -17.45 5.37 11.99
CA HIS A 69 -16.80 6.54 11.40
C HIS A 69 -17.76 7.42 10.60
N SER A 70 -18.64 6.80 9.81
CA SER A 70 -19.59 7.52 8.94
C SER A 70 -20.71 8.25 9.67
N VAL A 71 -20.99 7.87 10.93
CA VAL A 71 -22.02 8.47 11.80
C VAL A 71 -21.39 9.31 12.92
N GLY A 72 -20.10 9.14 13.18
CA GLY A 72 -19.38 9.85 14.26
C GLY A 72 -19.63 9.21 15.64
N ILE A 73 -19.74 7.89 15.71
CA ILE A 73 -19.93 7.14 16.96
C ILE A 73 -18.61 6.48 17.31
N GLN A 74 -18.16 6.63 18.55
CA GLN A 74 -17.04 5.87 19.10
C GLN A 74 -17.56 4.79 20.03
N LEU A 75 -17.30 3.53 19.68
CA LEU A 75 -17.63 2.37 20.50
C LEU A 75 -16.48 1.99 21.44
N SER A 76 -16.80 1.36 22.56
CA SER A 76 -15.83 0.76 23.46
C SER A 76 -15.14 -0.43 22.79
N LEU A 77 -13.85 -0.59 23.06
CA LEU A 77 -13.04 -1.67 22.49
C LEU A 77 -13.34 -2.97 23.23
N ARG A 78 -14.18 -3.81 22.63
CA ARG A 78 -14.53 -5.16 23.11
C ARG A 78 -14.87 -6.07 21.94
N GLU A 79 -14.85 -7.37 22.18
CA GLU A 79 -15.34 -8.35 21.20
C GLU A 79 -16.86 -8.39 21.20
N TYR A 80 -17.48 -7.81 20.17
CA TYR A 80 -18.93 -7.83 20.00
C TYR A 80 -19.36 -9.15 19.32
N PRO A 81 -20.31 -9.91 19.89
CA PRO A 81 -20.86 -11.10 19.25
C PRO A 81 -21.81 -10.68 18.11
N LEU A 82 -21.24 -10.35 16.95
CA LEU A 82 -21.97 -9.98 15.74
C LEU A 82 -22.56 -11.18 14.99
N GLN A 83 -22.35 -12.41 15.50
CA GLN A 83 -22.92 -13.65 15.00
C GLN A 83 -23.80 -14.30 16.09
N PRO A 84 -25.04 -14.71 15.76
CA PRO A 84 -25.80 -15.56 16.66
C PRO A 84 -25.21 -16.98 16.66
N PRO A 85 -24.98 -17.60 17.83
CA PRO A 85 -24.65 -19.03 17.86
C PRO A 85 -25.83 -19.83 17.27
N ASN A 86 -25.53 -20.64 16.25
CA ASN A 86 -26.43 -21.66 15.67
C ASN A 86 -27.74 -21.16 15.03
N GLY A 87 -27.75 -20.00 14.36
CA GLY A 87 -28.93 -19.55 13.58
C GLY A 87 -30.19 -19.29 14.43
N ALA A 88 -30.05 -19.27 15.76
CA ALA A 88 -31.13 -18.94 16.67
C ALA A 88 -31.47 -17.45 16.50
N LYS A 89 -32.76 -17.18 16.29
CA LYS A 89 -33.30 -15.81 16.25
C LYS A 89 -32.84 -15.05 17.50
N HIS A 90 -32.52 -13.76 17.32
CA HIS A 90 -32.00 -12.71 18.23
C HIS A 90 -32.55 -12.59 19.68
N HIS A 91 -33.05 -13.64 20.31
CA HIS A 91 -33.73 -13.57 21.59
C HIS A 91 -32.80 -14.08 22.68
N GLN A 92 -32.01 -13.16 23.27
CA GLN A 92 -31.91 -13.06 24.74
C GLN A 92 -30.97 -11.94 25.25
N ARG A 93 -30.03 -11.40 24.46
CA ARG A 93 -29.21 -10.25 24.89
C ARG A 93 -29.00 -9.24 23.76
N PRO A 94 -29.18 -7.94 24.00
CA PRO A 94 -28.80 -6.93 23.02
C PRO A 94 -27.28 -6.97 22.81
N VAL A 95 -26.84 -6.95 21.54
CA VAL A 95 -25.42 -6.97 21.17
C VAL A 95 -24.71 -5.68 21.62
N PHE A 96 -25.47 -4.59 21.67
CA PHE A 96 -25.02 -3.28 22.11
C PHE A 96 -25.81 -2.80 23.33
N THR A 97 -25.10 -2.19 24.25
CA THR A 97 -25.57 -1.54 25.48
C THR A 97 -25.18 -0.06 25.45
N LEU A 98 -25.88 0.78 26.23
CA LEU A 98 -25.57 2.22 26.27
C LEU A 98 -24.13 2.51 26.73
N GLU A 99 -23.58 1.66 27.60
CA GLU A 99 -22.18 1.73 28.08
C GLU A 99 -21.14 1.56 26.97
N ASP A 100 -21.55 1.10 25.79
CA ASP A 100 -20.64 0.87 24.66
C ASP A 100 -20.34 2.15 23.91
N ILE A 101 -21.23 3.13 23.97
CA ILE A 101 -21.05 4.39 23.27
C ILE A 101 -20.16 5.25 24.14
N THR A 102 -18.86 5.22 23.86
CA THR A 102 -17.85 6.01 24.58
C THR A 102 -18.03 7.49 24.27
N MET A 103 -18.19 7.85 22.99
CA MET A 103 -18.35 9.24 22.55
C MET A 103 -19.19 9.35 21.26
N LEU A 104 -19.79 10.53 21.07
CA LEU A 104 -20.50 10.95 19.87
C LEU A 104 -19.87 12.25 19.37
N PHE A 105 -19.39 12.24 18.14
CA PHE A 105 -18.79 13.40 17.47
C PHE A 105 -19.73 13.94 16.40
N PRO A 106 -19.99 15.26 16.37
CA PRO A 106 -20.72 15.85 15.26
C PRO A 106 -19.88 15.75 13.98
N LEU A 107 -20.45 15.15 12.93
CA LEU A 107 -19.85 15.13 11.60
C LEU A 107 -20.07 16.48 10.91
N VAL A 108 -19.14 17.40 11.10
CA VAL A 108 -19.20 18.71 10.47
C VAL A 108 -18.72 18.61 9.03
N LYS A 109 -19.66 18.71 8.07
CA LYS A 109 -19.34 18.85 6.65
C LYS A 109 -18.98 20.30 6.37
N HIS A 110 -17.70 20.64 6.50
CA HIS A 110 -17.22 21.97 6.12
C HIS A 110 -17.25 22.13 4.59
N LEU A 111 -17.77 23.27 4.11
CA LEU A 111 -17.51 23.72 2.75
C LEU A 111 -16.05 24.19 2.71
N HIS A 112 -15.16 23.33 2.21
CA HIS A 112 -13.73 23.65 2.16
C HIS A 112 -13.53 24.71 1.08
N PRO A 113 -12.98 25.90 1.40
CA PRO A 113 -12.68 26.91 0.38
C PRO A 113 -11.72 26.30 -0.63
N HIS A 114 -11.98 26.36 -1.93
CA HIS A 114 -11.12 25.68 -2.90
C HIS A 114 -9.96 26.60 -3.32
N ALA A 115 -8.72 26.23 -3.00
CA ALA A 115 -7.52 26.97 -3.34
C ALA A 115 -7.11 26.75 -4.81
N THR A 116 -7.89 27.29 -5.76
CA THR A 116 -7.74 27.05 -7.21
C THR A 116 -6.30 27.17 -7.69
N ASP A 117 -5.60 28.22 -7.24
CA ASP A 117 -4.22 28.50 -7.66
C ASP A 117 -3.27 27.41 -7.16
N ALA A 118 -3.41 26.97 -5.91
CA ALA A 118 -2.57 25.90 -5.38
C ALA A 118 -2.76 24.58 -6.16
N TYR A 119 -4.01 24.26 -6.55
CA TYR A 119 -4.27 23.07 -7.37
C TYR A 119 -3.74 23.21 -8.80
N THR A 120 -3.73 24.43 -9.38
CA THR A 120 -3.14 24.62 -10.70
C THR A 120 -1.64 24.36 -10.66
N PHE A 121 -0.92 24.91 -9.67
CA PHE A 121 0.50 24.60 -9.42
C PHE A 121 0.75 23.11 -9.18
N PHE A 122 -0.10 22.46 -8.37
CA PHE A 122 0.03 21.03 -8.09
C PHE A 122 -0.14 20.17 -9.36
N ASN A 123 -1.13 20.48 -10.18
CA ASN A 123 -1.40 19.74 -11.41
C ASN A 123 -0.36 20.00 -12.50
N THR A 124 0.11 21.25 -12.65
CA THR A 124 1.20 21.57 -13.58
C THR A 124 2.51 20.93 -13.14
N GLY A 125 2.80 20.91 -11.83
CA GLY A 125 3.94 20.21 -11.26
C GLY A 125 3.92 18.71 -11.60
N GLN A 126 2.80 18.03 -11.37
CA GLN A 126 2.64 16.62 -11.77
C GLN A 126 2.82 16.40 -13.28
N ALA A 127 2.28 17.27 -14.12
CA ALA A 127 2.45 17.18 -15.57
C ALA A 127 3.94 17.32 -15.97
N ARG A 128 4.68 18.26 -15.36
CA ARG A 128 6.12 18.44 -15.59
C ARG A 128 6.94 17.24 -15.16
N ILE A 129 6.62 16.66 -14.00
CA ILE A 129 7.26 15.43 -13.50
C ILE A 129 7.03 14.29 -14.48
N SER A 130 5.80 14.12 -14.99
CA SER A 130 5.48 13.07 -15.97
C SER A 130 6.20 13.24 -17.31
N ALA A 131 6.56 14.48 -17.66
CA ALA A 131 7.36 14.81 -18.83
C ALA A 131 8.89 14.68 -18.59
N GLY A 132 9.32 14.39 -17.36
CA GLY A 132 10.73 14.19 -16.99
C GLY A 132 11.43 15.43 -16.41
N TYR A 133 10.74 16.57 -16.29
CA TYR A 133 11.30 17.80 -15.70
C TYR A 133 11.18 17.76 -14.17
N LEU A 134 12.05 16.99 -13.52
CA LEU A 134 11.96 16.71 -12.08
C LEU A 134 12.20 17.96 -11.21
N GLN A 135 13.17 18.80 -11.55
CA GLN A 135 13.50 20.00 -10.79
C GLN A 135 12.39 21.05 -10.86
N GLU A 136 11.88 21.35 -12.07
CA GLU A 136 10.73 22.24 -12.27
C GLU A 136 9.50 21.71 -11.52
N GLY A 137 9.28 20.38 -11.58
CA GLY A 137 8.23 19.72 -10.81
C GLY A 137 8.37 19.96 -9.31
N PHE A 138 9.57 19.81 -8.76
CA PHE A 138 9.83 20.02 -7.34
C PHE A 138 9.50 21.45 -6.89
N GLU A 139 9.90 22.45 -7.67
CA GLU A 139 9.62 23.86 -7.41
C GLU A 139 8.10 24.13 -7.41
N LEU A 140 7.39 23.69 -8.45
CA LEU A 140 5.94 23.88 -8.57
C LEU A 140 5.15 23.20 -7.44
N ILE A 141 5.53 21.98 -7.03
CA ILE A 141 4.87 21.29 -5.91
C ILE A 141 5.20 21.98 -4.58
N SER A 142 6.40 22.54 -4.42
CA SER A 142 6.78 23.30 -3.23
C SER A 142 6.00 24.62 -3.13
N GLU A 143 5.76 25.30 -4.25
CA GLU A 143 4.89 26.48 -4.31
C GLU A 143 3.44 26.13 -3.97
N ALA A 144 2.91 25.02 -4.54
CA ALA A 144 1.58 24.52 -4.19
C ALA A 144 1.47 24.23 -2.69
N LEU A 145 2.46 23.57 -2.09
CA LEU A 145 2.52 23.28 -0.66
C LEU A 145 2.45 24.57 0.17
N ASN A 146 3.19 25.62 -0.20
CA ASN A 146 3.17 26.90 0.50
C ASN A 146 1.80 27.57 0.42
N LEU A 147 1.15 27.57 -0.75
CA LEU A 147 -0.19 28.12 -0.92
C LEU A 147 -1.26 27.33 -0.15
N LEU A 148 -1.17 25.99 -0.14
CA LEU A 148 -2.08 25.17 0.65
C LEU A 148 -1.93 25.42 2.15
N ASN A 149 -0.70 25.60 2.64
CA ASN A 149 -0.44 25.94 4.04
C ASN A 149 -1.07 27.28 4.45
N THR A 150 -1.05 28.29 3.57
CA THR A 150 -1.63 29.60 3.90
C THR A 150 -3.15 29.59 3.88
N VAL A 151 -3.78 28.81 2.99
CA VAL A 151 -5.24 28.76 2.85
C VAL A 151 -5.88 27.82 3.88
N TYR A 152 -5.33 26.62 4.06
CA TYR A 152 -5.94 25.56 4.86
C TYR A 152 -5.32 25.36 6.24
N GLY A 153 -4.09 25.85 6.44
CA GLY A 153 -3.29 25.52 7.62
C GLY A 153 -2.62 24.15 7.51
N PRO A 154 -1.75 23.78 8.47
CA PRO A 154 -0.72 22.75 8.31
C PRO A 154 -1.21 21.29 8.30
N LEU A 155 -2.48 21.03 8.61
CA LEU A 155 -3.03 19.67 8.80
C LEU A 155 -4.03 19.27 7.70
N HIS A 156 -4.05 19.95 6.56
CA HIS A 156 -4.94 19.58 5.45
C HIS A 156 -4.44 18.32 4.70
N PRO A 157 -5.33 17.39 4.29
CA PRO A 157 -4.93 16.18 3.57
C PRO A 157 -4.15 16.46 2.27
N ASP A 158 -4.47 17.53 1.54
CA ASP A 158 -3.75 17.89 0.29
C ASP A 158 -2.29 18.31 0.53
N ILE A 159 -1.99 18.84 1.72
CA ILE A 159 -0.61 19.14 2.14
C ILE A 159 0.13 17.81 2.32
N GLY A 160 -0.52 16.78 2.86
CA GLY A 160 0.02 15.42 2.91
C GLY A 160 0.37 14.87 1.53
N ALA A 161 -0.52 15.08 0.54
CA ALA A 161 -0.27 14.67 -0.84
C ALA A 161 0.94 15.40 -1.48
N CYS A 162 1.08 16.71 -1.25
CA CYS A 162 2.24 17.47 -1.69
C CYS A 162 3.53 16.97 -1.05
N ASN A 163 3.54 16.77 0.27
CA ASN A 163 4.71 16.24 0.99
C ASN A 163 5.11 14.86 0.47
N ARG A 164 4.15 13.96 0.21
CA ARG A 164 4.44 12.62 -0.35
C ARG A 164 5.10 12.72 -1.73
N LEU A 165 4.64 13.65 -2.58
CA LEU A 165 5.21 13.85 -3.90
C LEU A 165 6.61 14.46 -3.82
N LEU A 166 6.82 15.45 -2.96
CA LEU A 166 8.15 16.02 -2.70
C LEU A 166 9.11 14.98 -2.15
N ALA A 167 8.66 14.11 -1.25
CA ALA A 167 9.47 13.00 -0.74
C ALA A 167 9.96 12.09 -1.87
N ARG A 168 9.05 11.71 -2.78
CA ARG A 168 9.38 10.89 -3.95
C ARG A 168 10.37 11.60 -4.88
N LEU A 169 10.19 12.90 -5.13
CA LEU A 169 11.11 13.67 -5.97
C LEU A 169 12.49 13.80 -5.34
N SER A 170 12.57 14.20 -4.06
CA SER A 170 13.85 14.26 -3.32
C SER A 170 14.58 12.93 -3.35
N TYR A 171 13.86 11.81 -3.21
CA TYR A 171 14.47 10.49 -3.30
C TYR A 171 15.08 10.21 -4.67
N VAL A 172 14.36 10.52 -5.75
CA VAL A 172 14.85 10.34 -7.14
C VAL A 172 16.02 11.28 -7.45
N LEU A 173 16.04 12.48 -6.85
CA LEU A 173 17.13 13.45 -6.97
C LEU A 173 18.36 13.11 -6.10
N GLY A 174 18.29 12.07 -5.26
CA GLY A 174 19.39 11.61 -4.40
C GLY A 174 19.43 12.25 -3.01
N GLU A 175 18.46 13.10 -2.67
CA GLU A 175 18.34 13.76 -1.37
C GLU A 175 17.55 12.89 -0.38
N HIS A 176 18.14 11.78 0.07
CA HIS A 176 17.45 10.77 0.88
C HIS A 176 16.96 11.31 2.24
N GLU A 177 17.75 12.15 2.92
CA GLU A 177 17.34 12.74 4.20
C GLU A 177 16.15 13.70 4.05
N ALA A 178 16.15 14.52 2.99
CA ALA A 178 15.03 15.41 2.68
C ALA A 178 13.75 14.61 2.37
N ALA A 179 13.89 13.50 1.61
CA ALA A 179 12.79 12.60 1.32
C ALA A 179 12.15 12.04 2.59
N LEU A 180 12.97 11.60 3.54
CA LEU A 180 12.50 11.09 4.82
C LEU A 180 11.76 12.17 5.62
N LEU A 181 12.26 13.41 5.67
CA LEU A 181 11.62 14.52 6.38
C LEU A 181 10.26 14.88 5.78
N PHE A 182 10.15 14.95 4.44
CA PHE A 182 8.87 15.18 3.78
C PHE A 182 7.87 14.05 4.05
N GLN A 183 8.33 12.79 3.98
CA GLN A 183 7.46 11.66 4.25
C GLN A 183 6.99 11.62 5.70
N GLN A 184 7.84 11.94 6.67
CA GLN A 184 7.46 12.06 8.08
C GLN A 184 6.31 13.06 8.28
N ARG A 185 6.36 14.20 7.58
CA ARG A 185 5.26 15.19 7.60
C ARG A 185 3.98 14.62 7.00
N ALA A 186 4.07 13.92 5.87
CA ALA A 186 2.92 13.26 5.26
C ALA A 186 2.28 12.20 6.19
N THR A 187 3.09 11.36 6.83
CA THR A 187 2.64 10.37 7.81
C THR A 187 1.94 11.03 9.00
N MET A 188 2.53 12.09 9.56
CA MET A 188 1.94 12.82 10.69
C MET A 188 0.59 13.46 10.33
N ILE A 189 0.47 14.04 9.13
CA ILE A 189 -0.80 14.57 8.64
C ILE A 189 -1.81 13.45 8.50
N SER A 190 -1.44 12.30 7.92
CA SER A 190 -2.36 11.18 7.75
C SER A 190 -2.86 10.62 9.09
N GLU A 191 -1.98 10.45 10.08
CA GLU A 191 -2.37 10.01 11.42
C GLU A 191 -3.40 10.95 12.05
N ARG A 192 -3.24 12.27 11.88
CA ARG A 192 -4.11 13.29 12.46
C ARG A 192 -5.44 13.44 11.73
N VAL A 193 -5.43 13.28 10.41
CA VAL A 193 -6.62 13.50 9.56
C VAL A 193 -7.44 12.22 9.43
N HIS A 194 -6.80 11.09 9.14
CA HIS A 194 -7.48 9.82 8.85
C HIS A 194 -7.51 8.87 10.05
N GLY A 195 -6.63 9.07 11.04
CA GLY A 195 -6.43 8.13 12.14
C GLY A 195 -5.28 7.16 11.88
N ILE A 196 -4.81 6.51 12.95
CA ILE A 196 -3.65 5.59 12.92
C ILE A 196 -3.99 4.27 12.21
N ASP A 197 -5.25 3.92 12.22
CA ASP A 197 -5.85 2.67 11.77
C ASP A 197 -6.54 2.82 10.39
N SER A 198 -6.29 3.94 9.71
CA SER A 198 -6.72 4.15 8.33
C SER A 198 -5.78 3.46 7.35
N PRO A 199 -6.30 2.85 6.27
CA PRO A 199 -5.46 2.28 5.21
C PRO A 199 -4.54 3.32 4.55
N SER A 200 -4.99 4.58 4.48
CA SER A 200 -4.14 5.69 4.01
C SER A 200 -2.90 5.89 4.88
N THR A 201 -3.05 5.82 6.21
CA THR A 201 -1.93 5.95 7.15
C THR A 201 -1.01 4.74 7.13
N ALA A 202 -1.56 3.53 6.95
CA ALA A 202 -0.75 2.33 6.76
C ALA A 202 0.14 2.44 5.51
N ALA A 203 -0.38 2.96 4.40
CA ALA A 203 0.41 3.24 3.21
C ALA A 203 1.53 4.27 3.48
N GLU A 204 1.27 5.32 4.26
CA GLU A 204 2.32 6.27 4.64
C GLU A 204 3.44 5.64 5.48
N TYR A 205 3.12 4.67 6.36
CA TYR A 205 4.15 3.93 7.09
C TYR A 205 5.02 3.07 6.17
N ILE A 206 4.45 2.46 5.12
CA ILE A 206 5.21 1.70 4.12
C ILE A 206 6.20 2.62 3.39
N HIS A 207 5.74 3.79 2.91
CA HIS A 207 6.61 4.77 2.25
C HIS A 207 7.68 5.31 3.20
N MET A 208 7.32 5.60 4.46
CA MET A 208 8.28 6.06 5.46
C MET A 208 9.34 5.00 5.75
N ALA A 209 8.96 3.73 5.84
CA ALA A 209 9.89 2.63 6.00
C ALA A 209 10.87 2.54 4.83
N LEU A 210 10.39 2.71 3.59
CA LEU A 210 11.24 2.72 2.40
C LEU A 210 12.32 3.81 2.48
N TYR A 211 11.95 5.04 2.84
CA TYR A 211 12.94 6.12 2.97
C TYR A 211 13.86 5.95 4.18
N CYS A 212 13.36 5.40 5.30
CA CYS A 212 14.23 5.01 6.42
C CYS A 212 15.27 3.98 5.96
N PHE A 213 14.86 2.97 5.21
CA PHE A 213 15.75 1.94 4.68
C PHE A 213 16.81 2.54 3.75
N ALA A 214 16.40 3.43 2.84
CA ALA A 214 17.31 4.15 1.95
C ALA A 214 18.35 5.02 2.68
N CYS A 215 17.99 5.58 3.85
CA CYS A 215 18.93 6.32 4.71
C CYS A 215 19.82 5.38 5.57
N GLY A 216 19.74 4.06 5.39
CA GLY A 216 20.48 3.08 6.19
C GLY A 216 19.86 2.81 7.57
N HIS A 217 18.69 3.36 7.88
CA HIS A 217 17.98 3.12 9.14
C HIS A 217 17.15 1.82 9.06
N ILE A 218 17.85 0.68 9.04
CA ILE A 218 17.25 -0.65 8.85
C ILE A 218 16.25 -1.00 9.96
N HIS A 219 16.62 -0.81 11.23
CA HIS A 219 15.76 -1.19 12.35
C HIS A 219 14.45 -0.37 12.43
N PRO A 220 14.48 0.98 12.34
CA PRO A 220 13.26 1.78 12.25
C PRO A 220 12.36 1.41 11.06
N ALA A 221 12.95 1.07 9.90
CA ALA A 221 12.18 0.67 8.73
C ALA A 221 11.32 -0.59 9.01
N PHE A 222 11.92 -1.62 9.61
CA PHE A 222 11.18 -2.82 10.00
C PHE A 222 10.14 -2.55 11.08
N GLN A 223 10.44 -1.71 12.08
CA GLN A 223 9.46 -1.35 13.10
C GLN A 223 8.20 -0.72 12.49
N LEU A 224 8.37 0.16 11.50
CA LEU A 224 7.27 0.80 10.77
C LEU A 224 6.45 -0.23 9.97
N LEU A 225 7.09 -1.13 9.23
CA LEU A 225 6.39 -2.17 8.47
C LEU A 225 5.65 -3.16 9.37
N TYR A 226 6.26 -3.63 10.46
CA TYR A 226 5.60 -4.52 11.41
C TYR A 226 4.43 -3.83 12.12
N ARG A 227 4.55 -2.53 12.43
CA ARG A 227 3.44 -1.74 12.95
C ARG A 227 2.30 -1.61 11.94
N ALA A 228 2.60 -1.28 10.68
CA ALA A 228 1.60 -1.21 9.62
C ALA A 228 0.89 -2.56 9.44
N ARG A 229 1.66 -3.66 9.42
CA ARG A 229 1.12 -5.02 9.34
C ARG A 229 0.20 -5.35 10.51
N TYR A 230 0.62 -5.05 11.74
CA TYR A 230 -0.18 -5.29 12.94
C TYR A 230 -1.52 -4.54 12.89
N LEU A 231 -1.49 -3.27 12.49
CA LEU A 231 -2.70 -2.46 12.36
C LEU A 231 -3.61 -2.97 11.24
N ALA A 232 -3.04 -3.35 10.09
CA ALA A 232 -3.78 -3.93 8.97
C ALA A 232 -4.44 -5.27 9.37
N LEU A 233 -3.75 -6.13 10.10
CA LEU A 233 -4.31 -7.38 10.64
C LEU A 233 -5.44 -7.12 11.63
N LEU A 234 -5.27 -6.14 12.53
CA LEU A 234 -6.30 -5.80 13.51
C LEU A 234 -7.56 -5.23 12.84
N CYS A 235 -7.38 -4.41 11.80
CA CYS A 235 -8.50 -3.75 11.11
C CYS A 235 -9.19 -4.66 10.11
N HIS A 236 -8.41 -5.42 9.35
CA HIS A 236 -8.88 -6.14 8.17
C HIS A 236 -8.85 -7.67 8.30
N GLY A 237 -8.07 -8.21 9.22
CA GLY A 237 -7.83 -9.65 9.33
C GLY A 237 -6.77 -10.15 8.36
N GLU A 238 -6.49 -11.45 8.43
CA GLU A 238 -5.43 -12.07 7.62
C GLU A 238 -5.75 -12.06 6.13
N ASP A 239 -7.01 -12.09 5.67
CA ASP A 239 -7.34 -12.27 4.24
C ASP A 239 -7.44 -10.96 3.42
N HIS A 240 -6.97 -9.83 3.95
CA HIS A 240 -7.00 -8.54 3.25
C HIS A 240 -5.77 -8.28 2.33
N PRO A 241 -5.97 -7.76 1.10
CA PRO A 241 -4.88 -7.50 0.15
C PRO A 241 -3.81 -6.51 0.63
N GLU A 242 -4.15 -5.63 1.57
CA GLU A 242 -3.19 -4.70 2.19
C GLU A 242 -2.14 -5.42 3.02
N VAL A 243 -2.52 -6.51 3.72
CA VAL A 243 -1.57 -7.35 4.47
C VAL A 243 -0.59 -8.00 3.50
N ALA A 244 -1.08 -8.52 2.37
CA ALA A 244 -0.24 -9.09 1.32
C ALA A 244 0.73 -8.05 0.71
N GLN A 245 0.29 -6.80 0.51
CA GLN A 245 1.18 -5.73 0.06
C GLN A 245 2.26 -5.40 1.09
N ILE A 246 1.92 -5.32 2.37
CA ILE A 246 2.90 -5.07 3.44
C ILE A 246 3.90 -6.22 3.53
N ASP A 247 3.43 -7.48 3.43
CA ASP A 247 4.29 -8.67 3.45
C ASP A 247 5.30 -8.68 2.30
N VAL A 248 4.89 -8.28 1.09
CA VAL A 248 5.83 -8.10 -0.04
C VAL A 248 6.89 -7.03 0.29
N ASN A 249 6.51 -5.89 0.87
CA ASN A 249 7.47 -4.85 1.24
C ASN A 249 8.44 -5.31 2.34
N ILE A 250 7.96 -6.05 3.35
CA ILE A 250 8.81 -6.67 4.37
C ILE A 250 9.80 -7.64 3.71
N SER A 251 9.32 -8.47 2.79
CA SER A 251 10.16 -9.46 2.11
C SER A 251 11.27 -8.82 1.28
N LEU A 252 10.98 -7.71 0.59
CA LEU A 252 11.97 -6.96 -0.20
C LEU A 252 13.07 -6.39 0.69
N MET A 253 12.70 -5.84 1.86
CA MET A 253 13.70 -5.35 2.81
C MET A 253 14.50 -6.49 3.44
N LEU A 254 13.87 -7.62 3.75
CA LEU A 254 14.57 -8.81 4.26
C LEU A 254 15.56 -9.37 3.23
N HIS A 255 15.15 -9.41 1.96
CA HIS A 255 16.01 -9.80 0.85
C HIS A 255 17.25 -8.91 0.75
N ALA A 256 17.08 -7.58 0.87
CA ALA A 256 18.19 -6.63 0.84
C ALA A 256 19.15 -6.75 2.04
N VAL A 257 18.69 -7.30 3.17
CA VAL A 257 19.52 -7.59 4.37
C VAL A 257 19.96 -9.07 4.38
N GLU A 258 19.82 -9.78 3.26
CA GLU A 258 20.23 -11.18 3.06
C GLU A 258 19.55 -12.20 4.00
N GLN A 259 18.39 -11.85 4.56
CA GLN A 259 17.56 -12.74 5.37
C GLN A 259 16.57 -13.52 4.49
N PHE A 260 17.11 -14.35 3.61
CA PHE A 260 16.33 -15.03 2.56
C PHE A 260 15.29 -16.01 3.12
N ASP A 261 15.60 -16.75 4.19
CA ASP A 261 14.67 -17.71 4.79
C ASP A 261 13.37 -17.04 5.25
N THR A 262 13.49 -15.90 5.95
CA THR A 262 12.35 -15.14 6.43
C THR A 262 11.62 -14.43 5.29
N ALA A 263 12.36 -13.93 4.29
CA ALA A 263 11.77 -13.27 3.12
C ALA A 263 10.82 -14.20 2.33
N VAL A 264 11.21 -15.47 2.14
CA VAL A 264 10.38 -16.48 1.47
C VAL A 264 9.04 -16.67 2.19
N LEU A 265 9.05 -16.75 3.53
CA LEU A 265 7.82 -16.94 4.31
C LEU A 265 6.80 -15.80 4.09
N PHE A 266 7.27 -14.55 4.04
CA PHE A 266 6.41 -13.39 3.77
C PHE A 266 5.88 -13.39 2.32
N LEU A 267 6.71 -13.76 1.34
CA LEU A 267 6.27 -13.86 -0.05
C LEU A 267 5.26 -14.99 -0.29
N GLU A 268 5.45 -16.15 0.34
CA GLU A 268 4.50 -17.27 0.28
C GLU A 268 3.15 -16.91 0.90
N ASN A 269 3.16 -16.17 2.02
CA ASN A 269 1.93 -15.65 2.60
C ASN A 269 1.22 -14.69 1.65
N ALA A 270 1.95 -13.75 1.03
CA ALA A 270 1.38 -12.80 0.09
C ALA A 270 0.79 -13.46 -1.18
N LEU A 271 1.33 -14.61 -1.62
CA LEU A 271 0.81 -15.36 -2.76
C LEU A 271 -0.60 -15.91 -2.55
N ARG A 272 -0.97 -16.25 -1.30
CA ARG A 272 -2.26 -16.91 -0.99
C ARG A 272 -3.48 -16.06 -1.34
N PHE A 273 -3.32 -14.73 -1.41
CA PHE A 273 -4.41 -13.78 -1.61
C PHE A 273 -4.74 -13.54 -3.07
N TYR A 274 -3.72 -13.57 -3.92
CA TYR A 274 -3.89 -13.20 -5.31
C TYR A 274 -4.33 -14.41 -6.12
N GLY A 275 -5.35 -14.23 -6.98
CA GLY A 275 -5.77 -15.31 -7.88
C GLY A 275 -4.60 -15.78 -8.77
N PRO A 276 -4.55 -17.06 -9.14
CA PRO A 276 -3.36 -17.70 -9.73
C PRO A 276 -2.89 -17.09 -11.06
N LYS A 277 -3.75 -16.31 -11.73
CA LYS A 277 -3.49 -15.65 -13.02
C LYS A 277 -3.26 -14.13 -12.90
N SER A 278 -3.12 -13.62 -11.68
CA SER A 278 -2.90 -12.19 -11.45
C SER A 278 -1.46 -11.78 -11.78
N LEU A 279 -1.28 -10.58 -12.34
CA LEU A 279 0.06 -9.99 -12.53
C LEU A 279 0.81 -9.82 -11.20
N LYS A 280 0.08 -9.65 -10.09
CA LYS A 280 0.68 -9.61 -8.76
C LYS A 280 1.30 -10.95 -8.34
N VAL A 281 0.69 -12.08 -8.75
CA VAL A 281 1.28 -13.41 -8.56
C VAL A 281 2.57 -13.53 -9.37
N ALA A 282 2.54 -13.14 -10.65
CA ALA A 282 3.74 -13.19 -11.50
C ALA A 282 4.90 -12.37 -10.90
N PHE A 283 4.61 -11.18 -10.37
CA PHE A 283 5.60 -10.37 -9.66
C PHE A 283 6.15 -11.06 -8.40
N ASN A 284 5.27 -11.60 -7.54
CA ASN A 284 5.70 -12.33 -6.34
C ASN A 284 6.49 -13.61 -6.67
N CYS A 285 6.11 -14.34 -7.72
CA CYS A 285 6.86 -15.49 -8.23
C CYS A 285 8.26 -15.08 -8.68
N HIS A 286 8.42 -13.92 -9.32
CA HIS A 286 9.74 -13.40 -9.66
C HIS A 286 10.59 -13.10 -8.43
N LEU A 287 10.00 -12.44 -7.42
CA LEU A 287 10.70 -12.15 -6.16
C LEU A 287 11.11 -13.43 -5.41
N LEU A 288 10.24 -14.45 -5.41
CA LEU A 288 10.57 -15.77 -4.87
C LEU A 288 11.68 -16.45 -5.65
N SER A 289 11.59 -16.43 -6.99
CA SER A 289 12.63 -16.96 -7.88
C SER A 289 14.00 -16.38 -7.54
N GLN A 290 14.10 -15.05 -7.49
CA GLN A 290 15.34 -14.38 -7.09
C GLN A 290 15.77 -14.77 -5.68
N THR A 291 14.87 -14.71 -4.69
CA THR A 291 15.20 -15.02 -3.29
C THR A 291 15.70 -16.46 -3.12
N HIS A 292 15.10 -17.43 -3.81
CA HIS A 292 15.56 -18.82 -3.82
C HIS A 292 16.90 -18.98 -4.54
N ALA A 293 17.14 -18.26 -5.63
CA ALA A 293 18.43 -18.27 -6.32
C ALA A 293 19.57 -17.74 -5.42
N TYR A 294 19.35 -16.63 -4.71
CA TYR A 294 20.33 -16.10 -3.74
C TYR A 294 20.51 -17.01 -2.52
N ARG A 295 19.46 -17.74 -2.11
CA ARG A 295 19.54 -18.80 -1.09
C ARG A 295 20.31 -20.05 -1.57
N GLY A 296 20.52 -20.21 -2.88
CA GLY A 296 21.17 -21.37 -3.49
C GLY A 296 20.23 -22.52 -3.89
N ASP A 297 18.92 -22.33 -3.77
CA ASP A 297 17.91 -23.31 -4.18
C ASP A 297 17.41 -23.03 -5.61
N PHE A 298 18.25 -23.35 -6.58
CA PHE A 298 17.97 -23.12 -8.01
C PHE A 298 16.78 -23.91 -8.52
N ARG A 299 16.45 -25.05 -7.89
CA ARG A 299 15.31 -25.87 -8.30
C ARG A 299 13.99 -25.15 -8.04
N SER A 300 13.79 -24.68 -6.81
CA SER A 300 12.60 -23.89 -6.46
C SER A 300 12.55 -22.58 -7.24
N ALA A 301 13.71 -21.92 -7.43
CA ALA A 301 13.79 -20.70 -8.22
C ALA A 301 13.26 -20.89 -9.65
N LEU A 302 13.72 -21.95 -10.32
CA LEU A 302 13.30 -22.31 -11.66
C LEU A 302 11.80 -22.67 -11.74
N ASP A 303 11.25 -23.33 -10.72
CA ASP A 303 9.83 -23.64 -10.66
C ASP A 303 8.96 -22.37 -10.55
N PHE A 304 9.36 -21.39 -9.73
CA PHE A 304 8.65 -20.11 -9.62
C PHE A 304 8.78 -19.26 -10.88
N GLU A 305 9.94 -19.23 -11.52
CA GLU A 305 10.14 -18.49 -12.76
C GLU A 305 9.31 -19.09 -13.91
N LYS A 306 9.16 -20.42 -13.97
CA LYS A 306 8.25 -21.09 -14.92
C LYS A 306 6.78 -20.70 -14.69
N GLN A 307 6.36 -20.56 -13.43
CA GLN A 307 5.02 -20.08 -13.09
C GLN A 307 4.83 -18.63 -13.58
N ARG A 308 5.79 -17.74 -13.33
CA ARG A 308 5.78 -16.36 -13.85
C ARG A 308 5.65 -16.34 -15.37
N TYR A 309 6.49 -17.09 -16.09
CA TYR A 309 6.46 -17.18 -17.54
C TYR A 309 5.09 -17.65 -18.06
N SER A 310 4.51 -18.67 -17.42
CA SER A 310 3.19 -19.20 -17.78
C SER A 310 2.09 -18.14 -17.63
N ILE A 311 2.12 -17.34 -16.56
CA ILE A 311 1.15 -16.27 -16.33
C ILE A 311 1.29 -15.16 -17.39
N TYR A 312 2.51 -14.76 -17.72
CA TYR A 312 2.73 -13.74 -18.76
C TYR A 312 2.35 -14.23 -20.15
N LYS A 313 2.67 -15.48 -20.49
CA LYS A 313 2.27 -16.09 -21.75
C LYS A 313 0.76 -16.23 -21.92
N GLU A 314 0.03 -16.45 -20.83
CA GLU A 314 -1.44 -16.51 -20.89
C GLU A 314 -2.06 -15.11 -21.03
N ARG A 315 -1.49 -14.11 -20.36
CA ARG A 315 -2.07 -12.75 -20.27
C ARG A 315 -1.61 -11.82 -21.40
N PHE A 316 -0.43 -12.05 -21.94
CA PHE A 316 0.20 -11.29 -23.00
C PHE A 316 0.61 -12.22 -24.16
N SER A 317 0.87 -11.66 -25.34
CA SER A 317 1.45 -12.41 -26.45
C SER A 317 2.91 -12.80 -26.18
N ASP A 318 3.41 -13.81 -26.92
CA ASP A 318 4.80 -14.28 -26.81
C ASP A 318 5.84 -13.16 -27.05
N ASP A 319 5.51 -12.16 -27.88
CA ASP A 319 6.39 -11.02 -28.19
C ASP A 319 6.38 -9.87 -27.15
N SER A 320 5.67 -10.02 -26.02
CA SER A 320 5.67 -8.96 -25.01
C SER A 320 7.02 -8.88 -24.28
N ASP A 321 7.44 -7.66 -23.94
CA ASP A 321 8.69 -7.45 -23.18
C ASP A 321 8.68 -8.26 -21.86
N TYR A 322 7.54 -8.35 -21.18
CA TYR A 322 7.40 -9.14 -19.94
C TYR A 322 7.66 -10.63 -20.13
N THR A 323 7.14 -11.21 -21.23
CA THR A 323 7.34 -12.63 -21.54
C THR A 323 8.80 -12.90 -21.90
N ARG A 324 9.43 -12.01 -22.68
CA ARG A 324 10.85 -12.10 -23.04
C ARG A 324 11.75 -11.98 -21.82
N ASP A 325 11.47 -11.04 -20.92
CA ASP A 325 12.24 -10.85 -19.69
C ASP A 325 12.18 -12.09 -18.78
N SER A 326 11.03 -12.77 -18.72
CA SER A 326 10.90 -14.03 -17.97
C SER A 326 11.59 -15.20 -18.67
N ASP A 327 11.55 -15.26 -20.01
CA ASP A 327 12.31 -16.27 -20.76
C ASP A 327 13.83 -16.10 -20.58
N GLU A 328 14.32 -14.87 -20.55
CA GLU A 328 15.73 -14.58 -20.26
C GLU A 328 16.11 -15.02 -18.84
N CYS A 329 15.26 -14.73 -17.84
CA CYS A 329 15.47 -15.20 -16.46
C CYS A 329 15.45 -16.74 -16.35
N LEU A 330 14.65 -17.44 -17.17
CA LEU A 330 14.67 -18.90 -17.21
C LEU A 330 16.00 -19.43 -17.74
N ARG A 331 16.54 -18.81 -18.79
CA ARG A 331 17.81 -19.22 -19.40
C ARG A 331 19.01 -19.01 -18.46
N THR A 332 18.94 -18.03 -17.56
CA THR A 332 20.01 -17.80 -16.58
C THR A 332 19.98 -18.79 -15.42
N LEU A 333 18.84 -19.42 -15.14
CA LEU A 333 18.66 -20.39 -14.05
C LEU A 333 18.91 -21.86 -14.47
N THR A 334 18.97 -22.15 -15.78
CA THR A 334 19.20 -23.49 -16.36
C THR A 334 20.64 -23.75 -16.74
#